data_AF-A0A359G1P0-F1
#
_entry.id   AF-A0A359G1P0-F1
#
_cell.length_a   1.000
_cell.length_b   1.000
_cell.length_c   1.000
_cell.angle_alpha   90.00
_cell.angle_beta   90.00
_cell.angle_gamma   90.00
#
_symmetry.space_group_name_H-M   'P 1'
#
loop_
_entity.id
_entity.type
_entity.pdbx_description
1 polymer ?
#
loop_
_entity_poly.entity_id
_entity_poly.type
_entity_poly.pdbx_seq_one_letter_code
_entity_poly.pdbx_strand_id
1 'polypeptide(L)'
;VYGDLQYVSSFEPLQIFRNWKSGNFDASKVRRGWMPPHPSVYFSREVLQKVGYFDTSYKISADYEWLLRLMLREDITLAYLPEVLVYMAIGGASNRSLKGIIQKSREDYRAIRKNKAGGLFTLLSKNFSKLGQFFSGK
;
A
#
# COMPACT_ATOMS: atom_id res chain seq x y z
N VAL A 1 -11.51 4.36 6.43
CA VAL A 1 -12.14 3.19 5.77
C VAL A 1 -11.27 2.77 4.61
N TYR A 2 -11.13 1.48 4.35
CA TYR A 2 -10.46 0.99 3.14
C TYR A 2 -11.18 -0.23 2.58
N GLY A 3 -10.99 -0.51 1.29
CA GLY A 3 -11.63 -1.65 0.63
C GLY A 3 -10.72 -2.37 -0.36
N ASP A 4 -11.34 -3.20 -1.18
CA ASP A 4 -10.66 -4.00 -2.19
C ASP A 4 -10.38 -3.18 -3.46
N LEU A 5 -9.45 -3.68 -4.27
CA LEU A 5 -9.04 -3.07 -5.52
C LEU A 5 -8.90 -4.12 -6.61
N GLN A 6 -9.34 -3.81 -7.82
CA GLN A 6 -9.17 -4.66 -9.00
C GLN A 6 -8.22 -4.00 -10.00
N TYR A 7 -7.25 -4.74 -10.50
CA TYR A 7 -6.41 -4.31 -11.60
C TYR A 7 -7.10 -4.63 -12.91
N VAL A 8 -7.26 -3.62 -13.77
CA VAL A 8 -8.01 -3.73 -15.03
C VAL A 8 -7.20 -3.27 -16.23
N SER A 9 -7.64 -3.62 -17.44
CA SER A 9 -7.11 -3.04 -18.68
C SER A 9 -7.30 -1.53 -18.72
N SER A 10 -6.42 -0.83 -19.44
CA SER A 10 -6.51 0.62 -19.64
C SER A 10 -7.48 1.01 -20.76
N PHE A 11 -8.00 0.04 -21.50
CA PHE A 11 -8.88 0.23 -22.65
C PHE A 11 -10.08 -0.71 -22.56
N GLU A 12 -11.18 -0.33 -23.19
CA GLU A 12 -12.39 -1.15 -23.27
C GLU A 12 -12.21 -2.34 -24.23
N PRO A 13 -12.80 -3.52 -23.93
CA PRO A 13 -13.56 -3.82 -22.71
C PRO A 13 -12.66 -3.93 -21.47
N LEU A 14 -13.15 -3.49 -20.31
CA LEU A 14 -12.45 -3.65 -19.02
C LEU A 14 -12.22 -5.14 -18.68
N GLN A 15 -10.96 -5.57 -18.76
CA GLN A 15 -10.52 -6.91 -18.38
C GLN A 15 -9.88 -6.90 -17.00
N ILE A 16 -10.38 -7.71 -16.07
CA ILE A 16 -9.80 -7.85 -14.73
C ILE A 16 -8.59 -8.78 -14.78
N PHE A 17 -7.41 -8.28 -14.40
CA PHE A 17 -6.16 -9.02 -14.32
C PHE A 17 -5.84 -9.52 -12.92
N ARG A 18 -6.24 -8.77 -11.89
CA ARG A 18 -5.93 -9.13 -10.50
C ARG A 18 -6.95 -8.57 -9.53
N ASN A 19 -7.40 -9.42 -8.61
CA ASN A 19 -8.16 -9.01 -7.44
C ASN A 19 -7.20 -8.79 -6.25
N TRP A 20 -7.25 -7.63 -5.63
CA TRP A 20 -6.60 -7.37 -4.34
C TRP A 20 -7.67 -7.30 -3.25
N LYS A 21 -7.82 -8.42 -2.53
CA LYS A 21 -8.62 -8.47 -1.30
C LYS A 21 -7.79 -7.99 -0.11
N SER A 22 -8.21 -6.92 0.55
CA SER A 22 -7.44 -6.26 1.61
C SER A 22 -7.52 -7.03 2.92
N GLY A 23 -8.73 -7.43 3.32
CA GLY A 23 -9.02 -8.12 4.57
C GLY A 23 -8.94 -7.22 5.82
N ASN A 24 -9.32 -7.79 6.96
CA ASN A 24 -9.34 -7.07 8.24
C ASN A 24 -7.95 -6.63 8.70
N PHE A 25 -7.91 -5.42 9.25
CA PHE A 25 -6.70 -4.78 9.74
C PHE A 25 -6.21 -5.44 11.03
N ASP A 26 -4.90 -5.59 11.14
CA ASP A 26 -4.19 -5.96 12.36
C ASP A 26 -2.81 -5.30 12.30
N ALA A 27 -2.48 -4.51 13.33
CA ALA A 27 -1.21 -3.80 13.43
C ALA A 27 0.01 -4.74 13.33
N SER A 28 -0.12 -6.01 13.76
CA SER A 28 0.92 -7.04 13.63
C SER A 28 1.28 -7.35 12.17
N LYS A 29 0.34 -7.15 11.23
CA LYS A 29 0.56 -7.38 9.80
C LYS A 29 1.42 -6.29 9.18
N VAL A 30 1.36 -5.07 9.71
CA VAL A 30 2.18 -3.93 9.24
C VAL A 30 3.66 -4.26 9.36
N ARG A 31 4.08 -4.88 10.46
CA ARG A 31 5.48 -5.32 10.67
C ARG A 31 5.95 -6.40 9.71
N ARG A 32 5.00 -7.13 9.10
CA ARG A 32 5.21 -8.13 8.05
C ARG A 32 5.07 -7.55 6.64
N GLY A 33 5.01 -6.23 6.51
CA GLY A 33 4.99 -5.54 5.22
C GLY A 33 3.60 -5.40 4.59
N TRP A 34 2.53 -5.71 5.32
CA TRP A 34 1.17 -5.53 4.84
C TRP A 34 0.76 -4.04 4.84
N MET A 35 -0.01 -3.66 3.83
CA MET A 35 -0.73 -2.40 3.71
C MET A 35 -1.98 -2.63 2.86
N PRO A 36 -3.07 -1.88 3.06
CA PRO A 36 -4.16 -1.85 2.09
C PRO A 36 -3.69 -1.24 0.77
N PRO A 37 -4.42 -1.44 -0.35
CA PRO A 37 -4.17 -0.71 -1.58
C PRO A 37 -4.35 0.78 -1.30
N HIS A 38 -3.29 1.59 -1.43
CA HIS A 38 -3.38 3.03 -1.13
C HIS A 38 -4.52 3.76 -1.88
N PRO A 39 -4.91 3.41 -3.12
CA PRO A 39 -6.00 4.11 -3.79
C PRO A 39 -7.36 3.86 -3.15
N SER A 40 -7.53 2.74 -2.45
CA SER A 40 -8.81 2.36 -1.83
C SER A 40 -8.92 2.81 -0.37
N VAL A 41 -8.02 3.68 0.11
CA VAL A 41 -8.04 4.21 1.49
C VAL A 41 -8.68 5.59 1.52
N TYR A 42 -9.72 5.73 2.33
CA TYR A 42 -10.45 6.97 2.58
C TYR A 42 -10.36 7.35 4.06
N PHE A 43 -10.10 8.61 4.34
CA PHE A 43 -9.95 9.15 5.70
C PHE A 43 -10.57 10.54 5.81
N SER A 44 -11.03 10.90 7.01
CA SER A 44 -11.60 12.22 7.27
C SER A 44 -10.49 13.28 7.35
N ARG A 45 -10.89 14.55 7.24
CA ARG A 45 -9.98 15.68 7.47
C ARG A 45 -9.36 15.67 8.88
N GLU A 46 -10.14 15.25 9.88
CA GLU A 46 -9.66 15.12 11.25
C GLU A 46 -8.51 14.11 11.37
N VAL A 47 -8.63 12.96 10.68
CA VAL A 47 -7.55 11.96 10.62
C VAL A 47 -6.29 12.57 10.00
N LEU A 48 -6.42 13.33 8.91
CA LEU A 48 -5.29 14.02 8.28
C LEU A 48 -4.63 15.01 9.24
N GLN A 49 -5.42 15.75 10.04
CA GLN A 49 -4.89 16.68 11.05
C GLN A 49 -4.17 15.96 12.19
N LYS A 50 -4.68 14.80 12.64
CA LYS A 50 -4.05 13.99 13.71
C LYS A 50 -2.75 13.31 13.26
N VAL A 51 -2.73 12.78 12.04
CA VAL A 51 -1.56 12.07 11.48
C VAL A 51 -0.50 13.05 10.94
N GLY A 52 -0.94 14.24 10.51
CA GLY A 52 -0.15 15.21 9.77
C GLY A 52 -0.17 14.94 8.26
N TYR A 53 0.36 15.87 7.48
CA TYR A 53 0.38 15.78 6.02
C TYR A 53 1.41 14.78 5.49
N PHE A 54 1.36 14.49 4.19
CA PHE A 54 2.36 13.71 3.48
C PHE A 54 3.75 14.36 3.58
N ASP A 55 4.77 13.55 3.83
CA ASP A 55 6.15 14.00 3.88
C ASP A 55 6.68 14.15 2.44
N THR A 56 6.82 15.40 1.98
CA THR A 56 7.23 15.73 0.60
C THR A 56 8.70 15.43 0.32
N SER A 57 9.47 15.00 1.32
CA SER A 57 10.83 14.47 1.10
C SER A 57 10.84 13.07 0.48
N TYR A 58 9.68 12.40 0.39
CA TYR A 58 9.49 11.16 -0.36
C TYR A 58 9.03 11.50 -1.78
N LYS A 59 9.77 11.04 -2.79
CA LYS A 59 9.42 11.30 -4.19
C LYS A 59 8.49 10.23 -4.77
N ILE A 60 8.50 9.03 -4.20
CA ILE A 60 7.75 7.87 -4.69
C ILE A 60 6.86 7.29 -3.59
N SER A 61 7.35 7.21 -2.35
CA SER A 61 6.73 6.40 -1.28
C SER A 61 6.05 7.23 -0.20
N ALA A 62 5.57 8.43 -0.54
CA ALA A 62 4.93 9.36 0.39
C ALA A 62 3.62 8.77 0.94
N ASP A 63 2.83 8.13 0.07
CA ASP A 63 1.62 7.37 0.41
C ASP A 63 1.92 6.24 1.41
N TYR A 64 2.98 5.47 1.15
CA TYR A 64 3.38 4.36 2.00
C TYR A 64 3.84 4.84 3.38
N GLU A 65 4.65 5.89 3.43
CA GLU A 65 5.09 6.46 4.70
C GLU A 65 3.92 6.98 5.54
N TRP A 66 2.98 7.68 4.90
CA TRP A 66 1.82 8.23 5.59
C TRP A 66 0.90 7.13 6.10
N LEU A 67 0.67 6.07 5.31
CA LEU A 67 -0.09 4.91 5.75
C LEU A 67 0.57 4.16 6.91
N LEU A 68 1.90 4.07 6.95
CA LEU A 68 2.60 3.50 8.11
C LEU A 68 2.33 4.32 9.38
N ARG A 69 2.38 5.65 9.31
CA ARG A 69 2.00 6.53 10.43
C ARG A 69 0.57 6.30 10.85
N LEU A 70 -0.37 6.26 9.90
CA LEU A 70 -1.79 6.03 10.17
C LEU A 70 -2.04 4.68 10.86
N MET A 71 -1.51 3.59 10.32
CA MET A 71 -1.80 2.22 10.77
C MET A 71 -1.15 1.88 12.11
N LEU A 72 -0.05 2.53 12.49
CA LEU A 72 0.66 2.26 13.74
C LEU A 72 0.18 3.12 14.91
N ARG A 73 -0.85 3.94 14.70
CA ARG A 73 -1.47 4.75 15.74
C ARG A 73 -2.60 3.99 16.42
N GLU A 74 -2.63 4.06 17.74
CA GLU A 74 -3.65 3.40 18.58
C GLU A 74 -4.95 4.22 18.68
N ASP A 75 -4.88 5.53 18.42
CA ASP A 75 -6.02 6.46 18.50
C ASP A 75 -6.81 6.57 17.19
N ILE A 76 -6.55 5.69 16.22
CA ILE A 76 -7.21 5.68 14.91
C ILE A 76 -7.78 4.30 14.63
N THR A 77 -9.08 4.25 14.33
CA THR A 77 -9.74 3.02 13.92
C THR A 77 -9.71 2.86 12.40
N LEU A 78 -9.21 1.72 11.94
CA LEU A 78 -9.25 1.32 10.54
C LEU A 78 -10.37 0.30 10.34
N ALA A 79 -11.32 0.61 9.46
CA ALA A 79 -12.41 -0.28 9.08
C ALA A 79 -12.22 -0.79 7.65
N TYR A 80 -12.32 -2.11 7.50
CA TYR A 80 -12.34 -2.81 6.21
C TYR A 80 -13.77 -2.90 5.70
N LEU A 81 -13.99 -2.46 4.46
CA LEU A 81 -15.21 -2.66 3.70
C LEU A 81 -14.93 -3.73 2.63
N PRO A 82 -15.56 -4.92 2.69
CA PRO A 82 -15.31 -6.02 1.75
C PRO A 82 -15.95 -5.81 0.37
N GLU A 83 -15.69 -4.65 -0.24
CA GLU A 83 -16.18 -4.23 -1.54
C GLU A 83 -15.04 -3.69 -2.40
N VAL A 84 -15.16 -3.84 -3.73
CA VAL A 84 -14.20 -3.26 -4.67
C VAL A 84 -14.50 -1.76 -4.78
N LEU A 85 -13.61 -0.94 -4.22
CA LEU A 85 -13.77 0.51 -4.23
C LEU A 85 -13.05 1.16 -5.43
N VAL A 86 -12.06 0.47 -5.99
CA VAL A 86 -11.20 1.03 -7.04
C VAL A 86 -10.90 0.00 -8.13
N TYR A 87 -11.07 0.44 -9.38
CA TYR A 87 -10.48 -0.18 -10.57
C TYR A 87 -9.19 0.57 -10.93
N MET A 88 -8.05 -0.13 -10.86
CA MET A 88 -6.74 0.44 -11.15
C MET A 88 -6.23 -0.08 -12.49
N ALA A 89 -6.10 0.80 -13.47
CA ALA A 89 -5.53 0.45 -14.77
C ALA A 89 -4.09 -0.06 -14.62
N ILE A 90 -3.77 -1.16 -15.30
CA ILE A 90 -2.40 -1.70 -15.39
C ILE A 90 -1.52 -0.83 -16.31
N GLY A 91 -0.19 -0.98 -16.19
CA GLY A 91 0.75 -0.32 -17.10
C GLY A 91 1.31 1.03 -16.63
N GLY A 92 1.14 1.38 -15.35
CA GLY A 92 1.73 2.57 -14.75
C GLY A 92 3.25 2.67 -14.95
N ALA A 93 3.75 3.91 -15.05
CA ALA A 93 5.15 4.22 -15.35
C ALA A 93 6.15 3.79 -14.26
N SER A 94 5.68 3.48 -13.04
CA SER A 94 6.49 3.24 -11.85
C SER A 94 7.26 1.91 -11.81
N ASN A 95 6.98 0.97 -12.73
CA ASN A 95 7.73 -0.29 -12.86
C ASN A 95 8.74 -0.30 -14.02
N ARG A 96 8.91 0.80 -14.77
CA ARG A 96 9.63 0.78 -16.05
C ARG A 96 11.15 0.99 -15.96
N SER A 97 11.71 1.34 -14.80
CA SER A 97 13.16 1.52 -14.65
C SER A 97 13.72 0.94 -13.35
N LEU A 98 14.88 0.27 -13.45
CA LEU A 98 15.64 -0.24 -12.30
C LEU A 98 15.96 0.86 -11.29
N LYS A 99 16.25 2.08 -11.78
CA LYS A 99 16.49 3.27 -10.94
C LYS A 99 15.27 3.60 -10.08
N GLY A 100 14.06 3.54 -10.65
CA GLY A 100 12.81 3.77 -9.93
C GLY A 100 12.57 2.71 -8.84
N ILE A 101 12.83 1.44 -9.14
CA ILE A 101 12.70 0.34 -8.18
C ILE A 101 13.68 0.52 -7.00
N ILE A 102 14.94 0.87 -7.27
CA ILE A 102 15.96 1.10 -6.24
C ILE A 102 15.57 2.31 -5.38
N GLN A 103 15.19 3.42 -6.01
CA GLN A 103 14.78 4.62 -5.28
C GLN A 103 13.57 4.36 -4.39
N LYS A 104 12.55 3.70 -4.94
CA LYS A 104 11.36 3.28 -4.19
C LYS A 104 11.73 2.39 -3.00
N SER A 105 12.61 1.40 -3.21
CA SER A 105 13.01 0.48 -2.14
C SER A 105 13.78 1.20 -1.03
N ARG A 106 14.62 2.18 -1.38
CA ARG A 106 15.33 3.03 -0.39
C ARG A 106 14.35 3.90 0.40
N GLU A 107 13.38 4.51 -0.28
CA GLU A 107 12.33 5.31 0.35
C GLU A 107 11.43 4.45 1.25
N ASP A 108 11.00 3.28 0.78
CA ASP A 108 10.23 2.30 1.56
C ASP A 108 10.99 1.90 2.84
N TYR A 109 12.29 1.59 2.72
CA TYR A 109 13.12 1.25 3.88
C TYR A 109 13.21 2.40 4.88
N ARG A 110 13.44 3.63 4.39
CA ARG A 110 13.45 4.84 5.22
C ARG A 110 12.13 5.01 5.96
N ALA A 111 11.00 4.84 5.28
CA ALA A 111 9.67 4.95 5.86
C ALA A 111 9.44 3.89 6.96
N ILE A 112 9.84 2.63 6.71
CA ILE A 112 9.74 1.53 7.69
C ILE A 112 10.53 1.87 8.96
N ARG A 113 11.78 2.32 8.81
CA ARG A 113 12.66 2.64 9.93
C ARG A 113 12.17 3.86 10.71
N LYS A 114 11.78 4.93 10.02
CA LYS A 114 11.24 6.16 10.61
C LYS A 114 10.02 5.89 11.49
N ASN A 115 9.14 5.00 11.05
CA ASN A 115 7.89 4.67 11.73
C ASN A 115 8.00 3.48 12.70
N LYS A 116 9.21 2.97 12.96
CA LYS A 116 9.44 1.78 13.81
C LYS A 116 8.58 0.57 13.37
N ALA A 117 8.25 0.50 12.08
CA ALA A 117 7.45 -0.58 11.49
C ALA A 117 8.26 -1.88 11.34
N GLY A 118 9.58 -1.83 11.54
CA GLY A 118 10.47 -2.98 11.46
C GLY A 118 11.77 -2.62 10.75
N GLY A 119 12.20 -3.45 9.81
CA GLY A 119 13.48 -3.28 9.13
C GLY A 119 13.56 -4.02 7.80
N LEU A 120 14.71 -4.61 7.50
CA LEU A 120 14.96 -5.26 6.21
C LEU A 120 13.99 -6.41 5.96
N PHE A 121 13.67 -7.19 7.01
CA PHE A 121 12.66 -8.24 6.94
C PHE A 121 11.30 -7.71 6.45
N THR A 122 10.81 -6.61 7.02
CA THR A 122 9.55 -5.97 6.62
C THR A 122 9.55 -5.55 5.15
N LEU A 123 10.66 -4.97 4.68
CA LEU A 123 10.82 -4.56 3.28
C LEU A 123 10.79 -5.77 2.34
N LEU A 124 11.51 -6.84 2.69
CA LEU A 124 11.56 -8.06 1.91
C LEU A 124 10.18 -8.72 1.89
N SER A 125 9.53 -8.92 3.04
CA SER A 125 8.18 -9.51 3.12
C SER A 125 7.14 -8.71 2.32
N LYS A 126 7.24 -7.37 2.29
CA LYS A 126 6.40 -6.51 1.44
C LYS A 126 6.57 -6.82 -0.04
N ASN A 127 7.80 -7.05 -0.50
CA ASN A 127 8.08 -7.36 -1.90
C ASN A 127 7.72 -8.81 -2.25
N PHE A 128 8.02 -9.77 -1.36
CA PHE A 128 7.72 -11.19 -1.54
C PHE A 128 6.23 -11.52 -1.47
N SER A 129 5.44 -10.82 -0.64
CA SER A 129 3.98 -11.00 -0.60
C SER A 129 3.29 -10.65 -1.93
N LYS A 130 3.94 -9.84 -2.77
CA LYS A 130 3.49 -9.56 -4.14
C LYS A 130 3.89 -10.64 -5.14
N LEU A 131 4.92 -11.45 -4.84
CA LEU A 131 5.40 -12.55 -5.69
C LEU A 131 4.58 -13.83 -5.51
N GLY A 132 4.00 -14.07 -4.33
CA GLY A 132 3.09 -15.19 -4.09
C GLY A 132 1.87 -15.20 -5.03
N GLN A 133 1.53 -14.05 -5.63
CA GLN A 133 0.44 -13.91 -6.60
C GLN A 133 0.77 -14.47 -7.98
N PHE A 134 2.04 -14.79 -8.28
CA PHE A 134 2.42 -15.52 -9.49
C PHE A 134 2.36 -17.05 -9.31
N PHE A 135 2.32 -17.54 -8.06
CA PHE A 135 2.32 -18.97 -7.74
C PHE A 135 0.96 -19.51 -7.28
N SER A 136 -0.03 -18.66 -6.98
CA SER A 136 -1.43 -19.09 -6.76
C SER A 136 -2.28 -19.13 -8.04
N GLY A 137 -1.65 -19.33 -9.19
CA GLY A 137 -2.34 -19.69 -10.43
C GLY A 137 -2.76 -21.16 -10.40
N LYS A 138 -3.86 -21.47 -9.72
CA LYS A 138 -4.82 -22.53 -10.05
C LYS A 138 -6.19 -22.14 -9.52
#